data_AF-A0A1X7SXT6-F1
#
_entry.id   AF-A0A1X7SXT6-F1
#
_cell.length_a   1.000
_cell.length_b   1.000
_cell.length_c   1.000
_cell.angle_alpha   90.00
_cell.angle_beta   90.00
_cell.angle_gamma   90.00
#
_symmetry.space_group_name_H-M   'P 1'
#
loop_
_entity.id
_entity.type
_entity.pdbx_description
1 polymer ?
#
loop_
_entity_poly.entity_id
_entity_poly.type
_entity_poly.pdbx_seq_one_letter_code
_entity_poly.pdbx_strand_id
1 'polypeptide(L)' 'ESGKLLTGQLKKELIGVLQKLVGDHQARRAEVTMDVVKQFMTPRPLNFKLSA' A
#
# COMPACT_ATOMS: atom_id res chain seq x y z
N GLU A 1 24.89 26.68 7.85
CA GLU A 1 24.29 25.39 7.47
C GLU A 1 22.79 25.57 7.20
N SER A 2 22.26 24.86 6.20
CA SER A 2 20.93 25.13 5.61
C SER A 2 19.78 24.59 6.46
N GLY A 3 19.65 25.00 7.72
CA GLY A 3 18.53 24.69 8.64
C GLY A 3 17.15 25.21 8.18
N LYS A 4 16.92 25.25 6.86
CA LYS A 4 15.73 25.68 6.14
C LYS A 4 14.52 24.77 6.42
N LEU A 5 14.75 23.53 6.83
CA LEU A 5 13.68 22.59 7.18
C LEU A 5 13.76 22.26 8.67
N LEU A 6 12.77 22.73 9.42
CA LEU A 6 12.60 22.39 10.83
C LEU A 6 12.13 20.95 10.97
N THR A 7 12.50 20.28 12.06
CA THR A 7 12.08 18.90 12.36
C THR A 7 10.56 18.73 12.31
N GLY A 8 9.79 19.76 12.70
CA GLY A 8 8.33 19.76 12.61
C GLY A 8 7.82 19.75 11.16
N GLN A 9 8.48 20.48 10.25
CA GLN A 9 8.15 20.49 8.82
C GLN A 9 8.47 19.14 8.18
N LEU A 10 9.62 18.55 8.50
CA LEU A 10 9.99 17.20 8.05
C LEU A 10 8.98 16.15 8.49
N LYS A 11 8.57 16.17 9.77
CA LYS A 11 7.53 15.26 10.28
C LYS A 11 6.19 15.47 9.58
N LYS A 12 5.82 16.72 9.27
CA LYS A 12 4.57 17.04 8.56
C LYS A 12 4.54 16.47 7.14
N GLU A 13 5.65 16.57 6.41
CA GLU A 13 5.77 15.95 5.08
C GLU A 13 5.62 14.43 5.15
N LEU A 14 6.31 13.79 6.09
CA LEU A 14 6.20 12.35 6.30
C LEU A 14 4.77 11.94 6.66
N ILE A 15 4.09 12.67 7.54
CA ILE A 15 2.70 12.42 7.90
C ILE A 15 1.81 12.45 6.66
N GLY A 16 1.99 13.44 5.77
CA GLY A 16 1.22 13.52 4.53
C GLY A 16 1.39 12.29 3.64
N VAL A 17 2.62 11.81 3.48
CA VAL A 17 2.91 10.60 2.69
C VAL A 17 2.28 9.36 3.34
N LEU A 18 2.46 9.17 4.65
CA LEU A 18 1.97 7.99 5.36
C LEU A 18 0.45 7.96 5.46
N GLN A 19 -0.21 9.11 5.70
CA GLN A 19 -1.67 9.20 5.73
C GLN A 19 -2.27 8.77 4.40
N LYS A 20 -1.71 9.24 3.27
CA LYS A 20 -2.15 8.81 1.94
C LYS A 20 -1.93 7.31 1.74
N LEU A 21 -0.73 6.79 2.06
CA LEU A 21 -0.40 5.37 1.90
C LEU A 21 -1.34 4.46 2.69
N VAL A 22 -1.57 4.78 3.96
CA VAL A 22 -2.42 3.99 4.86
C VAL A 22 -3.89 4.11 4.47
N GLY A 23 -4.38 5.32 4.16
CA GLY A 23 -5.75 5.53 3.69
C GLY A 23 -6.06 4.75 2.42
N ASP A 24 -5.17 4.84 1.42
CA ASP A 24 -5.28 4.10 0.17
C ASP A 24 -5.28 2.58 0.40
N HIS A 25 -4.47 2.08 1.34
CA HIS A 25 -4.45 0.66 1.71
C HIS A 25 -5.75 0.22 2.39
N GLN A 26 -6.27 1.01 3.34
CA GLN A 26 -7.51 0.72 4.05
C GLN A 26 -8.71 0.66 3.11
N ALA A 27 -8.81 1.60 2.16
CA ALA A 27 -9.85 1.60 1.14
C ALA A 27 -9.82 0.32 0.30
N ARG A 28 -8.67 -0.03 -0.29
CA ARG A 28 -8.52 -1.29 -1.06
C ARG A 28 -8.79 -2.53 -0.22
N ARG A 29 -8.40 -2.53 1.06
CA ARG A 29 -8.67 -3.66 1.96
C ARG A 29 -10.16 -3.81 2.25
N ALA A 30 -10.91 -2.72 2.34
CA ALA A 30 -12.35 -2.76 2.57
C ALA A 30 -13.11 -3.39 1.39
N GLU A 31 -12.56 -3.32 0.18
CA GLU A 31 -13.11 -3.95 -1.03
C GLU A 31 -12.88 -5.47 -1.11
N VAL A 32 -12.00 -6.03 -0.26
CA VAL A 32 -11.66 -7.45 -0.30
C VAL A 32 -12.78 -8.28 0.33
N THR A 33 -13.46 -9.10 -0.47
CA THR A 33 -14.50 -10.02 -0.01
C THR A 33 -13.93 -11.37 0.43
N MET A 34 -14.74 -12.16 1.13
CA MET A 34 -14.37 -13.53 1.53
C MET A 34 -14.11 -14.44 0.32
N ASP A 35 -14.81 -14.23 -0.79
CA ASP A 35 -14.59 -14.99 -2.03
C ASP A 35 -13.23 -14.67 -2.65
N VAL A 36 -12.82 -13.39 -2.63
CA VAL A 36 -11.47 -12.98 -3.06
C VAL A 36 -10.43 -13.66 -2.18
N VAL A 37 -10.57 -13.61 -0.85
CA VAL A 37 -9.65 -14.30 0.07
C VAL A 37 -9.56 -15.78 -0.27
N LYS A 38 -10.70 -16.45 -0.41
CA LYS A 38 -10.76 -17.89 -0.75
C LYS A 38 -10.07 -18.19 -2.07
N GLN A 39 -10.26 -17.38 -3.10
CA GLN A 39 -9.64 -17.55 -4.41
C GLN A 39 -8.10 -17.43 -4.34
N PHE A 40 -7.58 -16.54 -3.50
CA PHE A 40 -6.15 -16.35 -3.32
C PHE A 40 -5.50 -17.39 -2.40
N MET A 41 -6.26 -17.98 -1.46
CA MET A 41 -5.79 -19.03 -0.57
C MET A 41 -5.94 -20.46 -1.14
N THR A 42 -6.67 -20.63 -2.24
CA THR A 42 -6.87 -21.93 -2.89
C THR A 42 -5.75 -22.20 -3.89
N PRO A 43 -5.06 -23.36 -3.84
CA PRO A 43 -4.08 -23.75 -4.86
C PRO A 43 -4.72 -23.72 -6.25
N ARG A 44 -4.10 -22.98 -7.18
CA ARG A 44 -4.59 -22.83 -8.55
C ARG A 44 -3.46 -22.53 -9.53
N PRO A 45 -3.59 -22.91 -10.81
CA PRO A 45 -2.68 -22.43 -11.83
C PRO A 45 -2.74 -20.89 -11.91
N LEU A 46 -1.57 -20.27 -11.99
CA LEU A 46 -1.42 -18.83 -12.12
C LEU A 46 -1.15 -18.47 -13.59
N ASN A 47 -1.61 -17.30 -14.00
CA ASN A 47 -1.44 -16.82 -15.37
C ASN A 47 -0.06 -16.18 -15.56
N PHE A 48 1.00 -16.99 -15.49
CA PHE A 48 2.36 -16.54 -15.79
C PHE A 48 2.64 -16.71 -17.29
N LYS A 49 3.16 -15.66 -17.93
CA LYS A 49 3.84 -15.79 -19.22
C LYS A 49 5.31 -16.05 -18.94
N LEU A 50 5.70 -17.32 -18.89
CA LEU A 50 7.11 -17.68 -18.84
C LEU A 50 7.68 -17.45 -20.24
N SER A 51 8.38 -16.34 -20.44
CA SER A 51 9.30 -16.21 -21.58
C SER A 51 10.52 -17.07 -21.29
N ALA A 52 10.75 -18.09 -22.10
CA ALA A 52 12.02 -18.81 -22.14
C ALA A 52 13.11 -17.93 -22.79
#